data_AF-A0A1F9ZLS5-F1
#
_entry.id   AF-A0A1F9ZLS5-F1
#
_cell.length_a   1.000
_cell.length_b   1.000
_cell.length_c   1.000
_cell.angle_alpha   90.00
_cell.angle_beta   90.00
_cell.angle_gamma   90.00
#
_symmetry.space_group_name_H-M   'P 1'
#
loop_
_entity.id
_entity.type
_entity.pdbx_description
1 polymer ?
#
loop_
_entity_poly.entity_id
_entity_poly.type
_entity_poly.pdbx_seq_one_letter_code
_entity_poly.pdbx_strand_id
1 'polypeptide(L)'
;MPFQFGVNMDKELLRLFGEVPVFVPSSVLGELSGLADKNANAALSLARKYSIIETELRGDDAVLAIAQERSAAVVTNDRELIRRLRELRIPVIRLRGEHYLVADDF
;
A
#
# COMPACT_ATOMS: atom_id res chain seq x y z
N MET A 1 6.12 3.54 -4.99
CA MET A 1 4.86 2.90 -4.53
C MET A 1 4.81 1.46 -5.02
N PRO A 2 4.35 0.47 -4.22
CA PRO A 2 4.40 -0.96 -4.59
C PRO A 2 3.51 -1.33 -5.80
N PHE A 3 2.46 -0.54 -6.09
CA PHE A 3 1.56 -0.77 -7.22
C PHE A 3 2.17 -0.52 -8.61
N GLN A 4 3.37 0.08 -8.68
CA GLN A 4 4.06 0.39 -9.93
C GLN A 4 4.88 -0.80 -10.46
N PHE A 5 5.02 -1.87 -9.67
CA PHE A 5 5.78 -3.05 -10.04
C PHE A 5 4.83 -4.10 -10.60
N GLY A 6 5.28 -4.88 -11.60
CA GLY A 6 4.50 -5.95 -12.24
C GLY A 6 4.22 -7.17 -11.35
N VAL A 7 4.15 -6.97 -10.04
CA VAL A 7 3.86 -8.00 -9.05
C VAL A 7 2.37 -8.23 -8.95
N ASN A 8 2.00 -9.51 -8.93
CA ASN A 8 0.63 -9.91 -8.64
C ASN A 8 0.38 -9.78 -7.13
N MET A 9 -0.07 -8.59 -6.72
CA MET A 9 -0.36 -8.26 -5.32
C MET A 9 -1.34 -9.25 -4.68
N ASP A 10 -2.39 -9.65 -5.39
CA ASP A 10 -3.40 -10.59 -4.89
C ASP A 10 -2.75 -11.93 -4.52
N LYS A 11 -1.90 -12.47 -5.41
CA LYS A 11 -1.20 -13.73 -5.19
C LYS A 11 -0.23 -13.66 -4.01
N GLU A 12 0.53 -12.57 -3.90
CA GLU A 12 1.53 -12.42 -2.84
C GLU A 12 0.90 -12.16 -1.46
N LEU A 13 -0.18 -11.39 -1.40
CA LEU A 13 -0.95 -11.19 -0.17
C LEU A 13 -1.60 -12.50 0.28
N LEU A 14 -2.21 -13.24 -0.65
CA LEU A 14 -2.76 -14.57 -0.37
C LEU A 14 -1.70 -15.54 0.17
N ARG A 15 -0.49 -15.53 -0.41
CA ARG A 15 0.63 -16.37 0.03
C ARG A 15 1.09 -16.05 1.45
N LEU A 16 1.12 -14.76 1.82
CA LEU A 16 1.65 -14.32 3.11
C LEU A 16 0.61 -14.38 4.23
N PHE A 17 -0.63 -13.98 3.94
CA PHE A 17 -1.65 -13.71 4.96
C PHE A 17 -2.94 -14.49 4.74
N GLY A 18 -3.08 -15.23 3.63
CA GLY A 18 -4.35 -15.80 3.22
C GLY A 18 -5.31 -14.73 2.66
N GLU A 19 -6.60 -15.02 2.68
CA GLU A 19 -7.62 -14.06 2.26
C GLU A 19 -7.74 -12.95 3.31
N VAL A 20 -7.31 -11.74 2.92
CA VAL A 20 -7.35 -10.55 3.77
C VAL A 20 -8.02 -9.39 3.04
N PRO A 21 -8.77 -8.53 3.75
CA PRO A 21 -9.27 -7.31 3.16
C PRO A 21 -8.10 -6.36 2.88
N VAL A 22 -8.13 -5.73 1.71
CA VAL A 22 -7.14 -4.74 1.29
C VAL A 22 -7.85 -3.41 1.12
N PHE A 23 -7.22 -2.37 1.66
CA PHE A 23 -7.75 -1.02 1.67
C PHE A 23 -6.83 -0.08 0.91
N VAL A 24 -7.43 0.84 0.15
CA VAL A 24 -6.69 1.92 -0.53
C VAL A 24 -7.32 3.26 -0.17
N PRO A 25 -6.56 4.22 0.40
CA PRO A 25 -7.07 5.56 0.63
C PRO A 25 -7.46 6.27 -0.68
N SER A 26 -8.57 7.01 -0.71
CA SER A 26 -8.99 7.73 -1.92
C SER A 26 -7.97 8.78 -2.38
N SER A 27 -7.19 9.35 -1.45
CA SER A 27 -6.08 10.24 -1.77
C SER A 27 -4.96 9.60 -2.59
N VAL A 28 -4.67 8.31 -2.37
CA VAL A 28 -3.67 7.56 -3.16
C VAL A 28 -4.14 7.38 -4.61
N LEU A 29 -5.44 7.20 -4.84
CA LEU A 29 -5.99 7.17 -6.20
C LEU A 29 -5.85 8.53 -6.90
N GLY A 30 -6.06 9.61 -6.17
CA GLY A 30 -5.84 10.97 -6.67
C GLY A 30 -4.39 11.19 -7.11
N GLU A 31 -3.43 10.78 -6.28
CA GLU A 31 -2.01 10.89 -6.59
C GLU A 31 -1.61 10.04 -7.80
N LEU A 32 -2.05 8.77 -7.84
CA LEU A 32 -1.79 7.90 -8.98
C LEU A 32 -2.38 8.44 -10.28
N SER A 33 -3.54 9.10 -10.23
CA SER A 33 -4.15 9.74 -11.40
C SER A 33 -3.41 10.99 -11.90
N GLY A 34 -2.67 11.66 -11.02
CA GLY A 34 -1.83 12.80 -11.35
C GLY A 34 -0.45 12.43 -11.91
N LEU A 35 -0.02 11.17 -11.78
CA LEU A 35 1.27 10.72 -12.29
C LEU A 35 1.22 10.48 -13.80
N ALA A 36 2.07 11.18 -14.55
CA ALA A 36 2.29 10.97 -15.99
C ALA A 36 3.21 9.75 -16.26
N ASP A 37 3.00 8.64 -15.54
CA ASP A 37 3.79 7.42 -15.66
C ASP A 37 3.02 6.37 -16.47
N LYS A 38 3.71 5.66 -17.38
CA LYS A 38 3.16 4.53 -18.14
C LYS A 38 2.58 3.43 -17.23
N ASN A 39 3.10 3.31 -16.00
CA ASN A 39 2.66 2.33 -15.02
C ASN A 39 1.50 2.84 -14.14
N ALA A 40 1.17 4.13 -14.20
CA ALA A 40 0.12 4.72 -13.36
C ALA A 40 -1.26 4.12 -13.65
N ASN A 41 -1.59 3.87 -14.92
CA ASN A 41 -2.86 3.24 -15.31
C ASN A 41 -3.00 1.83 -14.74
N ALA A 42 -1.93 1.02 -14.81
CA ALA A 42 -1.94 -0.33 -14.23
C ALA A 42 -2.08 -0.30 -12.70
N ALA A 43 -1.34 0.61 -12.04
CA ALA A 43 -1.45 0.84 -10.60
C ALA A 43 -2.85 1.27 -10.18
N LEU A 44 -3.49 2.19 -10.92
CA LEU A 44 -4.87 2.63 -10.70
C LEU A 44 -5.87 1.50 -10.88
N SER A 45 -5.75 0.72 -11.95
CA SER A 45 -6.64 -0.42 -12.19
C SER A 45 -6.53 -1.46 -11.09
N LEU A 46 -5.32 -1.71 -10.58
CA LEU A 46 -5.11 -2.61 -9.45
C LEU A 46 -5.69 -2.03 -8.16
N ALA A 47 -5.39 -0.77 -7.84
CA ALA A 47 -5.89 -0.09 -6.65
C ALA A 47 -7.43 -0.04 -6.59
N ARG A 48 -8.10 0.14 -7.72
CA ARG A 48 -9.57 0.15 -7.83
C ARG A 48 -10.23 -1.22 -7.61
N LYS A 49 -9.47 -2.33 -7.60
CA LYS A 49 -10.00 -3.65 -7.23
C LYS A 49 -10.23 -3.79 -5.74
N TYR A 50 -9.52 -3.00 -4.94
CA TYR A 50 -9.56 -3.05 -3.48
C TYR A 50 -10.59 -2.09 -2.92
N SER A 51 -10.91 -2.25 -1.64
CA SER A 51 -11.88 -1.39 -0.96
C SER A 51 -11.29 0.01 -0.77
N ILE A 52 -11.95 1.01 -1.36
CA ILE A 52 -11.54 2.40 -1.26
C ILE A 52 -12.03 2.97 0.08
N ILE A 53 -11.13 3.58 0.84
CA ILE A 53 -11.46 4.31 2.07
C ILE A 53 -11.39 5.80 1.78
N GLU A 54 -12.53 6.48 1.92
CA GLU A 54 -12.60 7.93 1.76
C GLU A 54 -11.87 8.62 2.92
N THR A 55 -11.07 9.63 2.59
CA THR A 55 -10.31 10.40 3.57
C THR A 55 -10.02 11.81 3.04
N GLU A 56 -10.06 12.79 3.94
CA GLU A 56 -9.63 14.16 3.64
C GLU A 56 -8.10 14.34 3.71
N LEU A 57 -7.41 13.37 4.33
CA LEU A 57 -5.96 13.35 4.46
C LEU A 57 -5.30 12.97 3.13
N ARG A 58 -4.05 13.41 2.92
CA ARG A 58 -3.32 13.22 1.66
C ARG A 58 -2.07 12.37 1.87
N GLY A 59 -1.65 11.70 0.80
CA GLY A 59 -0.43 10.89 0.73
C GLY A 59 -0.24 9.97 1.93
N ASP A 60 0.95 10.07 2.52
CA ASP A 60 1.40 9.24 3.63
C ASP A 60 0.55 9.41 4.89
N ASP A 61 0.05 10.62 5.17
CA ASP A 61 -0.73 10.88 6.39
C ASP A 61 -2.07 10.14 6.38
N ALA A 62 -2.70 10.03 5.20
CA ALA A 62 -3.89 9.20 5.02
C ALA A 62 -3.59 7.72 5.28
N VAL A 63 -2.47 7.21 4.75
CA VAL A 63 -2.06 5.82 4.94
C VAL A 63 -1.82 5.52 6.42
N LEU A 64 -1.10 6.40 7.13
CA LEU A 64 -0.82 6.25 8.56
C LEU A 64 -2.10 6.24 9.39
N ALA A 65 -2.99 7.21 9.17
CA ALA A 65 -4.23 7.34 9.92
C ALA A 65 -5.14 6.11 9.74
N ILE A 66 -5.34 5.66 8.49
CA ILE A 66 -6.18 4.50 8.18
C ILE A 66 -5.56 3.22 8.74
N ALA A 67 -4.24 3.06 8.62
CA ALA A 67 -3.55 1.89 9.17
C ALA A 67 -3.70 1.80 10.69
N GLN A 68 -3.62 2.94 11.39
CA GLN A 68 -3.81 3.00 12.84
C GLN A 68 -5.27 2.72 13.23
N GLU A 69 -6.24 3.36 12.58
CA GLU A 69 -7.67 3.17 12.86
C GLU A 69 -8.11 1.71 12.66
N ARG A 70 -7.59 1.06 11.61
CA ARG A 70 -7.98 -0.30 11.22
C ARG A 70 -7.06 -1.38 11.79
N SER A 71 -6.02 -1.01 12.54
CA SER A 71 -4.96 -1.94 12.98
C SER A 71 -4.40 -2.77 11.81
N ALA A 72 -4.18 -2.12 10.67
CA ALA A 72 -3.79 -2.75 9.42
C ALA A 72 -2.29 -2.67 9.17
N ALA A 73 -1.76 -3.65 8.43
CA ALA A 73 -0.42 -3.57 7.87
C ALA A 73 -0.38 -2.66 6.64
N VAL A 74 0.76 -2.00 6.41
CA VAL A 74 0.96 -1.11 5.26
C VAL A 74 1.94 -1.70 4.28
N VAL A 75 1.53 -1.83 3.02
CA VAL A 75 2.43 -2.20 1.93
C VAL A 75 3.12 -0.94 1.41
N THR A 76 4.42 -0.80 1.63
CA THR A 76 5.20 0.31 1.07
C THR A 76 6.69 -0.02 0.98
N ASN A 77 7.36 0.58 0.00
CA ASN A 77 8.82 0.56 -0.13
C ASN A 77 9.47 1.92 0.17
N ASP A 78 8.67 2.93 0.52
CA ASP A 78 9.19 4.26 0.83
C ASP A 78 9.91 4.26 2.18
N ARG A 79 11.20 4.61 2.18
CA ARG A 79 12.04 4.53 3.37
C ARG A 79 11.59 5.49 4.48
N GLU A 80 11.08 6.65 4.12
CA GLU A 80 10.61 7.64 5.09
C GLU A 80 9.31 7.19 5.73
N LEU A 81 8.35 6.73 4.92
CA LEU A 81 7.09 6.20 5.42
C LEU A 81 7.31 4.97 6.31
N ILE A 82 8.22 4.06 5.93
CA ILE A 82 8.60 2.90 6.76
C ILE A 82 9.11 3.34 8.13
N ARG A 83 9.95 4.39 8.18
CA ARG A 83 10.46 4.89 9.46
C ARG A 83 9.31 5.35 10.37
N ARG A 84 8.36 6.12 9.82
CA ARG A 84 7.19 6.62 10.55
C ARG A 84 6.27 5.47 11.03
N LEU A 85 6.02 4.49 10.16
CA LEU A 85 5.21 3.30 10.50
C LEU A 85 5.80 2.52 11.68
N ARG A 86 7.13 2.34 11.69
CA ARG A 86 7.84 1.65 12.77
C ARG A 86 7.76 2.39 14.10
N GLU A 87 7.89 3.71 14.08
CA GLU A 87 7.72 4.54 15.28
C GLU A 87 6.33 4.40 15.90
N LEU A 88 5.32 4.20 15.04
CA LEU A 88 3.93 3.97 15.44
C LEU A 88 3.59 2.48 15.69
N ARG A 89 4.57 1.57 15.59
CA ARG A 89 4.39 0.11 15.68
C ARG A 89 3.34 -0.45 14.72
N ILE A 90 3.21 0.15 13.55
CA ILE A 90 2.32 -0.31 12.49
C ILE A 90 3.08 -1.32 11.62
N PRO A 91 2.51 -2.52 11.36
CA PRO A 91 3.17 -3.51 10.54
C PRO A 91 3.42 -3.04 9.10
N VAL A 92 4.54 -3.45 8.54
CA VAL A 92 5.01 -3.04 7.21
C VAL A 92 5.27 -4.26 6.36
N ILE A 93 4.77 -4.21 5.13
CA ILE A 93 5.00 -5.21 4.10
C ILE A 93 5.79 -4.54 2.98
N ARG A 94 6.91 -5.14 2.59
CA ARG A 94 7.82 -4.59 1.57
C ARG A 94 7.89 -5.49 0.35
N LEU A 95 8.05 -4.88 -0.81
CA LEU A 95 8.38 -5.59 -2.05
C LEU A 95 9.90 -5.78 -2.13
N ARG A 96 10.35 -7.03 -2.18
CA ARG A 96 11.78 -7.37 -2.31
C ARG A 96 12.07 -7.89 -3.71
N GLY A 97 13.15 -7.36 -4.30
CA GLY A 97 13.59 -7.74 -5.64
C GLY A 97 12.54 -7.53 -6.73
N GLU A 98 11.60 -6.60 -6.53
CA GLU A 98 10.51 -6.29 -7.47
C GLU A 98 9.57 -7.47 -7.80
N HIS A 99 9.61 -8.56 -7.01
CA HIS A 99 8.91 -9.80 -7.37
C HIS A 99 8.09 -10.42 -6.25
N TYR A 100 8.42 -10.20 -4.98
CA TYR A 100 7.71 -10.84 -3.87
C TYR A 100 7.56 -9.93 -2.66
N LEU A 101 6.49 -10.15 -1.89
CA LEU A 101 6.24 -9.43 -0.64
C LEU A 101 6.92 -10.13 0.54
N VAL A 102 7.39 -9.34 1.49
CA VAL A 102 7.98 -9.79 2.75
C VAL A 102 7.39 -8.95 3.87
N ALA A 103 6.89 -9.61 4.92
CA ALA A 103 6.54 -8.94 6.16
C ALA A 103 7.82 -8.54 6.90
N ASP A 104 7.90 -7.30 7.32
CA ASP A 104 9.01 -6.80 8.10
C ASP A 104 8.69 -7.05 9.59
N ASP A 105 9.59 -7.69 10.32
CA ASP A 105 9.46 -7.88 11.76
C ASP A 105 10.04 -6.65 12.49
N PHE A 106 9.32 -6.08 13.47
CA PHE A 106 9.77 -4.95 14.31
C PHE A 106 9.81 -5.36 15.78
#